data_AF-A0A7X9GAW6-F1
#
_entry.id   AF-A0A7X9GAW6-F1
#
_cell.length_a   1.000
_cell.length_b   1.000
_cell.length_c   1.000
_cell.angle_alpha   90.00
_cell.angle_beta   90.00
_cell.angle_gamma   90.00
#
_symmetry.space_group_name_H-M   'P 1'
#
loop_
_entity.id
_entity.type
_entity.pdbx_description
1 polymer ?
#
loop_
_entity_poly.entity_id
_entity_poly.type
_entity_poly.pdbx_seq_one_letter_code
_entity_poly.pdbx_strand_id
1 'polypeptide(L)'
;MINLVLALLSGVVGGLIIAVMPRVTSRVRNFVVLFFSILTAFFSWRVALSVFAGESVRIAGEFAGLPWSLDPDPLGAVFGLIASNLWIFTVVYSFGYMEGKDKQRTYYTSLLFSLSVTLGVAFSGNLVALYLFYELLTFVTYPLVIHERTPEAIKSGSKYILYSLSGAGAILIAMVITYSWTGNLDFTGNAILAGFKGSGLNWLLALFIIGFGVKAAIMPLHGWLPEAIVAPTPVSALLHAVAVVYSGAYGIVRVVYSVFGHELVGQLTFTRIMPWVIGITILMGVIIALCQDVLKGRLAYQTISHLSYILLGAFTLQPWGLAGAIMHMISYSTLKVSLFFSAGIISEQTG
;
A
#
# COMPACT_ATOMS: atom_id res chain seq x y z
N MET A 1 6.27 -4.59 -22.30
CA MET A 1 7.18 -3.64 -21.59
C MET A 1 6.67 -2.20 -21.60
N ILE A 2 6.36 -1.59 -22.76
CA ILE A 2 5.96 -0.17 -22.83
C ILE A 2 4.75 0.18 -21.93
N ASN A 3 3.73 -0.68 -21.88
CA ASN A 3 2.56 -0.46 -21.02
C ASN A 3 2.92 -0.37 -19.53
N LEU A 4 3.88 -1.17 -19.06
CA LEU A 4 4.33 -1.14 -17.67
C LEU A 4 5.04 0.18 -17.34
N VAL A 5 5.93 0.64 -18.22
CA VAL A 5 6.60 1.93 -18.08
C VAL A 5 5.59 3.07 -18.07
N LEU A 6 4.62 3.04 -18.98
CA LEU A 6 3.60 4.09 -19.07
C LEU A 6 2.63 4.07 -17.86
N ALA A 7 2.28 2.90 -17.33
CA ALA A 7 1.48 2.80 -16.10
C ALA A 7 2.19 3.47 -14.92
N LEU A 8 3.50 3.25 -14.76
CA LEU A 8 4.28 3.82 -13.67
C LEU A 8 4.59 5.31 -13.89
N LEU A 9 4.94 5.73 -15.10
CA LEU A 9 5.36 7.10 -15.37
C LEU A 9 4.19 8.08 -15.53
N SER A 10 2.98 7.62 -15.88
CA SER A 10 1.84 8.53 -16.11
C SER A 10 1.54 9.43 -14.91
N GLY A 11 1.43 8.87 -13.71
CA GLY A 11 1.24 9.67 -12.49
C GLY A 11 2.43 10.57 -12.16
N VAL A 12 3.67 10.13 -12.40
CA VAL A 12 4.88 10.96 -12.19
C VAL A 12 4.89 12.15 -13.15
N VAL A 13 4.65 11.93 -14.44
CA VAL A 13 4.61 12.99 -15.44
C VAL A 13 3.48 13.97 -15.13
N GLY A 14 2.28 13.48 -14.81
CA GLY A 14 1.17 14.33 -14.40
C GLY A 14 1.48 15.14 -13.13
N GLY A 15 2.08 14.50 -12.13
CA GLY A 15 2.48 15.14 -10.88
C GLY A 15 3.52 16.23 -11.10
N LEU A 16 4.51 16.01 -11.97
CA LEU A 16 5.54 16.99 -12.35
C LEU A 16 4.93 18.17 -13.13
N ILE A 17 4.01 17.89 -14.05
CA ILE A 17 3.29 18.96 -14.77
C ILE A 17 2.55 19.84 -13.77
N ILE A 18 1.77 19.26 -12.86
CA ILE A 18 1.10 20.03 -11.78
C ILE A 18 2.13 20.75 -10.90
N ALA A 19 3.26 20.11 -10.61
CA ALA A 19 4.31 20.66 -9.77
C ALA A 19 5.03 21.85 -10.40
N VAL A 20 5.00 22.04 -11.72
CA VAL A 20 5.62 23.19 -12.41
C VAL A 20 4.57 24.19 -12.88
N MET A 21 3.31 23.77 -13.05
CA MET A 21 2.23 24.64 -13.48
C MET A 21 2.12 25.89 -12.57
N PRO A 22 1.98 27.09 -13.17
CA PRO A 22 1.61 28.30 -12.46
C PRO A 22 0.28 28.12 -11.70
N ARG A 23 -0.17 29.12 -10.95
CA ARG A 23 -1.53 29.14 -10.37
C ARG A 23 -2.58 29.28 -11.50
N VAL A 24 -2.67 28.27 -12.37
CA VAL A 24 -3.62 28.16 -13.47
C VAL A 24 -5.02 27.90 -12.89
N THR A 25 -6.06 28.29 -13.62
CA THR A 25 -7.47 28.04 -13.27
C THR A 25 -7.71 26.57 -12.91
N SER A 26 -8.54 26.33 -11.89
CA SER A 26 -8.87 24.99 -11.37
C SER A 26 -9.29 23.98 -12.43
N ARG A 27 -9.93 24.43 -13.53
CA ARG A 27 -10.37 23.57 -14.65
C ARG A 27 -9.21 22.83 -15.33
N VAL A 28 -8.13 23.53 -15.70
CA VAL A 28 -7.00 22.92 -16.41
C VAL A 28 -6.29 21.92 -15.51
N ARG A 29 -6.06 22.30 -14.25
CA ARG A 29 -5.47 21.39 -13.25
C ARG A 29 -6.32 20.13 -13.08
N ASN A 30 -7.64 20.27 -12.90
CA ASN A 30 -8.54 19.12 -12.73
C ASN A 30 -8.52 18.22 -13.98
N PHE A 31 -8.52 18.80 -15.18
CA PHE A 31 -8.37 18.04 -16.41
C PHE A 31 -7.06 17.25 -16.45
N VAL A 32 -5.92 17.89 -16.16
CA VAL A 32 -4.61 17.22 -16.16
C VAL A 32 -4.57 16.08 -15.14
N VAL A 33 -5.03 16.32 -13.91
CA VAL A 33 -5.03 15.29 -12.85
C VAL A 33 -5.91 14.10 -13.25
N LEU A 34 -7.13 14.37 -13.76
CA LEU A 34 -8.04 13.32 -14.19
C LEU A 34 -7.48 12.54 -15.40
N PHE A 35 -6.96 13.25 -16.39
CA PHE A 35 -6.36 12.66 -17.59
C PHE A 35 -5.24 11.69 -17.23
N PHE A 36 -4.27 12.11 -16.42
CA PHE A 36 -3.17 11.23 -16.02
C PHE A 36 -3.59 10.08 -15.09
N SER A 37 -4.65 10.26 -14.30
CA SER A 37 -5.22 9.17 -13.48
C SER A 37 -5.90 8.11 -14.36
N ILE A 38 -6.68 8.53 -15.35
CA ILE A 38 -7.32 7.63 -16.34
C ILE A 38 -6.25 6.95 -17.19
N LEU A 39 -5.24 7.69 -17.64
CA LEU A 39 -4.14 7.15 -18.43
C LEU A 39 -3.37 6.06 -17.66
N THR A 40 -3.10 6.32 -16.39
CA THR A 40 -2.48 5.34 -15.48
C THR A 40 -3.34 4.09 -15.36
N ALA A 41 -4.66 4.21 -15.13
CA ALA A 41 -5.56 3.07 -15.04
C ALA A 41 -5.68 2.29 -16.36
N PHE A 42 -5.72 2.99 -17.50
CA PHE A 42 -5.74 2.37 -18.81
C PHE A 42 -4.52 1.48 -19.03
N PHE A 43 -3.31 1.98 -18.75
CA PHE A 43 -2.09 1.19 -18.89
C PHE A 43 -1.98 0.08 -17.84
N SER A 44 -2.43 0.31 -16.61
CA SER A 44 -2.55 -0.75 -15.60
C SER A 44 -3.47 -1.89 -16.06
N TRP A 45 -4.58 -1.57 -16.73
CA TRP A 45 -5.45 -2.58 -17.33
C TRP A 45 -4.76 -3.34 -18.45
N ARG A 46 -4.01 -2.66 -19.32
CA ARG A 46 -3.20 -3.32 -20.36
C ARG A 46 -2.17 -4.27 -19.78
N VAL A 47 -1.48 -3.88 -18.70
CA VAL A 47 -0.54 -4.74 -17.98
C VAL A 47 -1.26 -5.94 -17.35
N ALA A 48 -2.38 -5.72 -16.67
CA ALA A 48 -3.14 -6.79 -16.06
C ALA A 48 -3.66 -7.80 -17.10
N LEU A 49 -4.16 -7.34 -18.24
CA LEU A 49 -4.58 -8.22 -19.34
C LEU A 49 -3.43 -9.08 -19.87
N SER A 50 -2.23 -8.51 -20.07
CA SER A 50 -1.05 -9.31 -20.49
C SER A 50 -0.68 -10.36 -19.44
N VAL A 51 -0.69 -9.98 -18.16
CA VAL A 51 -0.37 -10.89 -17.05
C VAL A 51 -1.38 -12.04 -16.96
N PHE A 52 -2.67 -11.75 -17.06
CA PHE A 52 -3.72 -12.77 -17.03
C PHE A 52 -3.76 -13.64 -18.29
N ALA A 53 -3.23 -13.15 -19.42
CA ALA A 53 -2.99 -13.96 -20.61
C ALA A 53 -1.76 -14.87 -20.49
N GLY A 54 -1.00 -14.79 -19.38
CA GLY A 54 0.22 -15.56 -19.15
C GLY A 54 1.48 -14.96 -19.78
N GLU A 55 1.41 -13.73 -20.29
CA GLU A 55 2.59 -13.02 -20.82
C GLU A 55 3.41 -12.43 -19.67
N SER A 56 4.73 -12.64 -19.70
CA SER A 56 5.64 -12.00 -18.75
C SER A 56 6.02 -10.59 -19.23
N VAL A 57 5.84 -9.59 -18.36
CA VAL A 57 6.20 -8.21 -18.64
C VAL A 57 7.24 -7.75 -17.64
N ARG A 58 8.47 -8.21 -17.86
CA ARG A 58 9.58 -7.95 -16.95
C ARG A 58 10.45 -6.80 -17.42
N ILE A 59 10.78 -5.90 -16.50
CA ILE A 59 11.83 -4.88 -16.64
C ILE A 59 12.80 -5.13 -15.49
N ALA A 60 14.06 -5.38 -15.79
CA ALA A 60 15.07 -5.60 -14.78
C ALA A 60 16.32 -4.77 -15.09
N GLY A 61 17.04 -4.43 -14.03
CA GLY A 61 18.32 -3.77 -14.12
C GLY A 61 19.12 -4.00 -12.84
N GLU A 62 20.28 -3.37 -12.78
CA GLU A 62 21.15 -3.44 -11.63
C GLU A 62 21.57 -2.02 -11.25
N PHE A 63 21.53 -1.71 -9.96
CA PHE A 63 21.99 -0.43 -9.44
C PHE A 63 23.01 -0.68 -8.34
N ALA A 64 24.25 -0.26 -8.56
CA ALA A 64 25.35 -0.39 -7.60
C ALA A 64 25.54 -1.83 -7.05
N GLY A 65 25.42 -2.85 -7.90
CA GLY A 65 25.55 -4.25 -7.48
C GLY A 65 24.27 -4.92 -6.98
N LEU A 66 23.16 -4.17 -6.86
CA LEU A 66 21.87 -4.68 -6.39
C LEU A 66 20.91 -4.86 -7.58
N PRO A 67 20.44 -6.09 -7.85
CA PRO A 67 19.45 -6.32 -8.89
C PRO A 67 18.11 -5.72 -8.46
N TRP A 68 17.44 -5.03 -9.39
CA TRP A 68 16.07 -4.55 -9.21
C TRP A 68 15.22 -5.05 -10.38
N SER A 69 13.97 -5.40 -10.12
CA SER A 69 13.05 -5.81 -11.18
C SER A 69 11.62 -5.35 -10.90
N LEU A 70 10.94 -5.02 -11.99
CA LEU A 70 9.50 -4.86 -12.07
C LEU A 70 8.98 -6.02 -12.91
N ASP A 71 8.19 -6.88 -12.29
CA ASP A 71 7.63 -8.07 -12.91
C ASP A 71 6.22 -8.28 -12.35
N PRO A 72 5.21 -7.62 -12.95
CA PRO A 72 3.82 -7.76 -12.53
C PRO A 72 3.38 -9.22 -12.66
N ASP A 73 2.94 -9.81 -11.56
CA ASP A 73 2.32 -11.13 -11.52
C ASP A 73 0.81 -11.00 -11.23
N PRO A 74 0.02 -12.10 -11.21
CA PRO A 74 -1.43 -11.98 -11.02
C PRO A 74 -1.85 -11.28 -9.73
N LEU A 75 -1.12 -11.47 -8.63
CA LEU A 75 -1.38 -10.79 -7.36
C LEU A 75 -1.09 -9.28 -7.47
N GLY A 76 0.05 -8.93 -8.06
CA GLY A 76 0.44 -7.55 -8.35
C GLY A 76 -0.51 -6.85 -9.32
N ALA A 77 -1.00 -7.56 -10.33
CA ALA A 77 -2.00 -7.07 -11.27
C ALA A 77 -3.31 -6.69 -10.55
N VAL A 78 -3.83 -7.57 -9.69
CA VAL A 78 -5.05 -7.26 -8.90
C VAL A 78 -4.81 -6.04 -8.01
N PHE A 79 -3.68 -5.96 -7.30
CA PHE A 79 -3.39 -4.81 -6.46
C PHE A 79 -3.26 -3.51 -7.28
N GLY A 80 -2.56 -3.54 -8.41
CA GLY A 80 -2.43 -2.39 -9.30
C GLY A 80 -3.75 -1.93 -9.92
N LEU A 81 -4.65 -2.87 -10.22
CA LEU A 81 -6.01 -2.56 -10.67
C LEU A 81 -6.84 -1.90 -9.58
N ILE A 82 -6.83 -2.42 -8.36
CA ILE A 82 -7.50 -1.78 -7.21
C ILE A 82 -6.98 -0.34 -7.06
N ALA A 83 -5.66 -0.18 -7.06
CA ALA A 83 -5.02 1.11 -6.88
C ALA A 83 -5.42 2.14 -7.93
N SER A 84 -5.27 1.77 -9.21
CA SER A 84 -5.51 2.70 -10.31
C SER A 84 -6.98 3.03 -10.54
N ASN A 85 -7.91 2.08 -10.33
CA ASN A 85 -9.34 2.35 -10.48
C ASN A 85 -9.88 3.25 -9.37
N LEU A 86 -9.58 2.93 -8.10
CA LEU A 86 -10.07 3.72 -6.96
C LEU A 86 -9.45 5.12 -6.89
N TRP A 87 -8.28 5.32 -7.50
CA TRP A 87 -7.70 6.65 -7.64
C TRP A 87 -8.54 7.59 -8.50
N ILE A 88 -9.15 7.10 -9.59
CA ILE A 88 -10.00 7.92 -10.46
C ILE A 88 -11.17 8.49 -9.66
N PHE A 89 -11.88 7.65 -8.92
CA PHE A 89 -13.01 8.08 -8.09
C PHE A 89 -12.57 9.06 -7.01
N THR A 90 -11.41 8.82 -6.39
CA THR A 90 -10.86 9.73 -5.38
C THR A 90 -10.47 11.09 -5.96
N VAL A 91 -9.88 11.10 -7.16
CA VAL A 91 -9.54 12.33 -7.87
C VAL A 91 -10.79 13.15 -8.16
N VAL A 92 -11.85 12.52 -8.70
CA VAL A 92 -13.12 13.20 -8.97
C VAL A 92 -13.72 13.76 -7.68
N TYR A 93 -13.77 12.96 -6.61
CA TYR A 93 -14.24 13.40 -5.30
C TYR A 93 -13.41 14.57 -4.75
N SER A 94 -12.08 14.53 -4.93
CA SER A 94 -11.17 15.56 -4.42
C SER A 94 -11.37 16.93 -5.09
N PHE A 95 -11.92 16.98 -6.32
CA PHE A 95 -12.19 18.25 -7.00
C PHE A 95 -13.19 19.11 -6.24
N GLY A 96 -14.28 18.51 -5.76
CA GLY A 96 -15.25 19.20 -4.91
C GLY A 96 -14.72 19.43 -3.50
N TYR A 97 -14.10 18.40 -2.90
CA TYR A 97 -13.60 18.49 -1.52
C TYR A 97 -12.51 19.56 -1.31
N MET A 98 -11.67 19.79 -2.34
CA MET A 98 -10.59 20.76 -2.30
C MET A 98 -10.98 22.12 -2.88
N GLU A 99 -12.22 22.31 -3.33
CA GLU A 99 -12.65 23.61 -3.85
C GLU A 99 -12.55 24.69 -2.75
N GLY A 100 -11.98 25.85 -3.10
CA GLY A 100 -11.72 26.94 -2.15
C GLY A 100 -10.61 26.69 -1.12
N LYS A 101 -10.05 25.47 -1.02
CA LYS A 101 -8.96 25.15 -0.08
C LYS A 101 -7.58 25.54 -0.62
N ASP A 102 -6.64 25.81 0.28
CA ASP A 102 -5.27 26.18 -0.09
C ASP A 102 -4.40 24.98 -0.52
N LYS A 103 -3.17 25.27 -0.97
CA LYS A 103 -2.10 24.27 -1.21
C LYS A 103 -2.46 23.14 -2.19
N GLN A 104 -3.45 23.35 -3.06
CA GLN A 104 -3.93 22.33 -4.00
C GLN A 104 -2.84 21.81 -4.95
N ARG A 105 -1.86 22.65 -5.33
CA ARG A 105 -0.71 22.20 -6.15
C ARG A 105 0.06 21.07 -5.47
N THR A 106 0.50 21.27 -4.23
CA THR A 106 1.22 20.24 -3.46
C THR A 106 0.36 18.99 -3.24
N TYR A 107 -0.93 19.18 -2.99
CA TYR A 107 -1.90 18.10 -2.85
C TYR A 107 -1.94 17.21 -4.10
N TYR A 108 -2.27 17.78 -5.27
CA TYR A 108 -2.45 17.00 -6.49
C TYR A 108 -1.13 16.42 -7.04
N THR A 109 0.00 17.12 -6.87
CA THR A 109 1.32 16.56 -7.17
C THR A 109 1.60 15.30 -6.35
N SER A 110 1.43 15.40 -5.03
CA SER A 110 1.70 14.28 -4.12
C SER A 110 0.71 13.13 -4.32
N LEU A 111 -0.55 13.45 -4.65
CA LEU A 111 -1.59 12.49 -4.99
C LEU A 111 -1.23 11.66 -6.23
N LEU A 112 -0.74 12.29 -7.29
CA LEU A 112 -0.35 11.60 -8.53
C LEU A 112 0.97 10.83 -8.37
N PHE A 113 1.94 11.35 -7.61
CA PHE A 113 3.15 10.60 -7.26
C PHE A 113 2.82 9.35 -6.44
N SER A 114 1.92 9.48 -5.45
CA SER A 114 1.47 8.35 -4.64
C SER A 114 0.81 7.25 -5.48
N LEU A 115 0.06 7.59 -6.53
CA LEU A 115 -0.49 6.61 -7.47
C LEU A 115 0.60 5.79 -8.15
N SER A 116 1.55 6.47 -8.79
CA SER A 116 2.67 5.82 -9.49
C SER A 116 3.51 4.94 -8.57
N VAL A 117 3.81 5.44 -7.37
CA VAL A 117 4.62 4.70 -6.39
C VAL A 117 3.85 3.49 -5.84
N THR A 118 2.53 3.61 -5.64
CA THR A 118 1.68 2.47 -5.25
C THR A 118 1.68 1.38 -6.33
N LEU A 119 1.62 1.76 -7.62
CA LEU A 119 1.78 0.80 -8.71
C LEU A 119 3.18 0.18 -8.74
N GLY A 120 4.22 0.94 -8.38
CA GLY A 120 5.58 0.41 -8.21
C GLY A 120 5.64 -0.70 -7.17
N VAL A 121 4.98 -0.52 -6.02
CA VAL A 121 4.82 -1.59 -5.01
C VAL A 121 4.13 -2.81 -5.60
N ALA A 122 3.01 -2.61 -6.29
CA ALA A 122 2.21 -3.70 -6.86
C ALA A 122 2.95 -4.49 -7.94
N PHE A 123 3.76 -3.81 -8.75
CA PHE A 123 4.47 -4.38 -9.88
C PHE A 123 5.92 -4.76 -9.58
N SER A 124 6.33 -4.73 -8.31
CA SER A 124 7.67 -5.13 -7.88
C SER A 124 7.91 -6.61 -8.16
N GLY A 125 8.95 -6.90 -8.95
CA GLY A 125 9.37 -8.25 -9.31
C GLY A 125 10.41 -8.85 -8.36
N ASN A 126 10.95 -8.06 -7.44
CA ASN A 126 11.88 -8.52 -6.43
C ASN A 126 11.76 -7.73 -5.12
N LEU A 127 12.41 -8.24 -4.06
CA LEU A 127 12.32 -7.65 -2.72
C LEU A 127 12.95 -6.26 -2.64
N VAL A 128 13.97 -5.98 -3.46
CA VAL A 128 14.62 -4.65 -3.54
C VAL A 128 13.64 -3.61 -4.07
N ALA A 129 13.01 -3.87 -5.22
CA ALA A 129 12.01 -2.98 -5.79
C ALA A 129 10.83 -2.78 -4.84
N LEU A 130 10.36 -3.88 -4.22
CA LEU A 130 9.28 -3.82 -3.23
C LEU A 130 9.64 -2.90 -2.07
N TYR A 131 10.83 -3.06 -1.49
CA TYR A 131 11.33 -2.21 -0.40
C TYR A 131 11.44 -0.74 -0.82
N LEU A 132 12.04 -0.46 -1.98
CA LEU A 132 12.23 0.91 -2.48
C LEU A 132 10.90 1.63 -2.72
N PHE A 133 9.95 1.00 -3.42
CA PHE A 133 8.64 1.61 -3.63
C PHE A 133 7.82 1.68 -2.34
N TYR A 134 7.95 0.69 -1.44
CA TYR A 134 7.33 0.72 -0.12
C TYR A 134 7.80 1.92 0.70
N GLU A 135 9.10 2.21 0.70
CA GLU A 135 9.65 3.35 1.43
C GLU A 135 9.35 4.68 0.72
N LEU A 136 9.53 4.73 -0.60
CA LEU A 136 9.19 5.90 -1.41
C LEU A 136 7.73 6.31 -1.22
N LEU A 137 6.83 5.34 -1.05
CA LEU A 137 5.41 5.60 -0.80
C LEU A 137 5.23 6.46 0.45
N THR A 138 6.00 6.19 1.52
CA THR A 138 5.97 6.97 2.76
C THR A 138 6.32 8.45 2.51
N PHE A 139 7.34 8.69 1.69
CA PHE A 139 7.81 10.04 1.41
C PHE A 139 6.82 10.83 0.54
N VAL A 140 6.21 10.19 -0.47
CA VAL A 140 5.25 10.88 -1.36
C VAL A 140 3.89 11.08 -0.71
N THR A 141 3.51 10.26 0.29
CA THR A 141 2.26 10.44 1.04
C THR A 141 2.40 11.37 2.23
N TYR A 142 3.61 11.58 2.78
CA TYR A 142 3.81 12.46 3.93
C TYR A 142 3.26 13.88 3.72
N PRO A 143 3.50 14.58 2.59
CA PRO A 143 2.89 15.89 2.33
C PRO A 143 1.36 15.90 2.33
N LEU A 144 0.74 14.74 2.02
CA LEU A 144 -0.71 14.58 2.09
C LEU A 144 -1.21 14.42 3.52
N VAL A 145 -0.45 13.73 4.38
CA VAL A 145 -0.76 13.59 5.82
C VAL A 145 -0.68 14.93 6.53
N ILE A 146 0.35 15.73 6.25
CA ILE A 146 0.58 17.04 6.89
C ILE A 146 -0.08 18.21 6.15
N HIS A 147 -1.04 17.96 5.26
CA HIS A 147 -1.56 18.95 4.31
C HIS A 147 -2.05 20.25 4.99
N GLU A 148 -2.81 20.11 6.08
CA GLU A 148 -3.35 21.24 6.83
C GLU A 148 -2.26 22.09 7.50
N ARG A 149 -1.11 21.48 7.85
CA ARG A 149 0.03 22.11 8.55
C ARG A 149 -0.34 22.71 9.91
N THR A 150 -1.40 22.25 10.55
CA THR A 150 -1.67 22.57 11.96
C THR A 150 -0.66 21.82 12.86
N PRO A 151 -0.46 22.25 14.12
CA PRO A 151 0.39 21.53 15.07
C PRO A 151 0.00 20.04 15.21
N GLU A 152 -1.29 19.73 15.18
CA GLU A 152 -1.82 18.36 15.23
C GLU A 152 -1.45 17.57 13.96
N ALA A 153 -1.58 18.18 12.78
CA ALA A 153 -1.22 17.56 11.52
C ALA A 153 0.28 17.24 11.45
N ILE A 154 1.12 18.17 11.92
CA ILE A 154 2.58 17.96 11.98
C ILE A 154 2.93 16.85 12.97
N LYS A 155 2.32 16.82 14.16
CA LYS A 155 2.53 15.77 15.16
C LYS A 155 2.13 14.39 14.60
N SER A 156 0.95 14.29 13.98
CA SER A 156 0.46 13.07 13.34
C SER A 156 1.40 12.62 12.21
N GLY A 157 1.84 13.54 11.35
CA GLY A 157 2.81 13.27 10.30
C GLY A 157 4.14 12.75 10.83
N SER A 158 4.67 13.33 11.92
CA SER A 158 5.91 12.87 12.55
C SER A 158 5.77 11.45 13.09
N LYS A 159 4.63 11.12 13.73
CA LYS A 159 4.36 9.75 14.18
C LYS A 159 4.24 8.79 13.00
N TYR A 160 3.57 9.20 11.93
CA TYR A 160 3.44 8.42 10.70
C TYR A 160 4.79 8.05 10.08
N ILE A 161 5.69 9.03 9.90
CA ILE A 161 7.04 8.80 9.38
C ILE A 161 7.83 7.89 10.33
N LEU A 162 7.81 8.18 11.64
CA LEU A 162 8.59 7.42 12.61
C LEU A 162 8.22 5.94 12.60
N TYR A 163 6.92 5.63 12.62
CA TYR A 163 6.43 4.26 12.50
C TYR A 163 6.88 3.64 11.17
N SER A 164 6.58 4.32 10.05
CA SER A 164 6.84 3.79 8.71
C SER A 164 8.33 3.51 8.46
N LEU A 165 9.22 4.40 8.89
CA LEU A 165 10.68 4.23 8.77
C LEU A 165 11.20 3.14 9.71
N SER A 166 10.66 3.03 10.94
CA SER A 166 11.04 1.95 11.86
C SER A 166 10.69 0.57 11.27
N GLY A 167 9.50 0.45 10.65
CA GLY A 167 9.10 -0.75 9.93
C GLY A 167 9.99 -1.04 8.72
N ALA A 168 10.30 0.00 7.93
CA ALA A 168 11.23 -0.12 6.79
C ALA A 168 12.63 -0.60 7.24
N GLY A 169 13.15 -0.10 8.36
CA GLY A 169 14.42 -0.56 8.93
C GLY A 169 14.42 -2.07 9.24
N ALA A 170 13.34 -2.60 9.80
CA ALA A 170 13.21 -4.05 10.03
C ALA A 170 13.16 -4.86 8.72
N ILE A 171 12.46 -4.35 7.69
CA ILE A 171 12.44 -4.96 6.35
C ILE A 171 13.83 -4.95 5.72
N LEU A 172 14.57 -3.85 5.85
CA LEU A 172 15.93 -3.73 5.31
C LEU A 172 16.87 -4.76 5.95
N ILE A 173 16.84 -4.91 7.27
CA ILE A 173 17.62 -5.94 7.98
C ILE A 173 17.24 -7.34 7.49
N ALA A 174 15.95 -7.63 7.39
CA ALA A 174 15.46 -8.92 6.90
C ALA A 174 15.88 -9.19 5.43
N MET A 175 15.83 -8.18 4.57
CA MET A 175 16.26 -8.26 3.18
C MET A 175 17.76 -8.55 3.08
N VAL A 176 18.60 -7.86 3.86
CA VAL A 176 20.05 -8.09 3.89
C VAL A 176 20.38 -9.52 4.36
N ILE A 177 19.71 -10.00 5.42
CA ILE A 177 19.87 -11.38 5.88
C ILE A 177 19.47 -12.37 4.77
N THR A 178 18.31 -12.17 4.15
CA THR A 178 17.82 -13.02 3.04
C THR A 178 18.83 -13.08 1.90
N TYR A 179 19.37 -11.92 1.48
CA TYR A 179 20.38 -11.86 0.42
C TYR A 179 21.68 -12.54 0.83
N SER A 180 22.15 -12.37 2.07
CA SER A 180 23.37 -13.04 2.55
C SER A 180 23.26 -14.56 2.58
N TRP A 181 22.05 -15.10 2.73
CA TRP A 181 21.82 -16.55 2.77
C TRP A 181 21.63 -17.17 1.39
N THR A 182 21.04 -16.42 0.45
CA THR A 182 20.58 -16.98 -0.83
C THR A 182 21.28 -16.40 -2.05
N GLY A 183 21.92 -15.23 -1.93
CA GLY A 183 22.43 -14.44 -3.05
C GLY A 183 21.33 -13.96 -4.01
N ASN A 184 20.05 -14.10 -3.65
CA ASN A 184 18.92 -13.82 -4.51
C ASN A 184 17.82 -13.07 -3.75
N LEU A 185 17.15 -12.14 -4.43
CA LEU A 185 15.99 -11.41 -3.90
C LEU A 185 14.81 -11.40 -4.87
N ASP A 186 14.91 -12.13 -5.98
CA ASP A 186 13.94 -12.18 -7.07
C ASP A 186 12.72 -13.03 -6.71
N PHE A 187 11.53 -12.58 -7.09
CA PHE A 187 10.30 -13.34 -6.88
C PHE A 187 10.02 -14.37 -7.98
N THR A 188 10.82 -14.41 -9.04
CA THR A 188 10.63 -15.37 -10.14
C THR A 188 11.06 -16.79 -9.79
N GLY A 189 10.29 -17.74 -10.32
CA GLY A 189 10.51 -19.16 -10.08
C GLY A 189 9.93 -19.60 -8.74
N ASN A 190 10.74 -20.29 -7.94
CA ASN A 190 10.34 -20.76 -6.61
C ASN A 190 10.52 -19.64 -5.58
N ALA A 191 9.91 -19.82 -4.40
CA ALA A 191 10.13 -18.91 -3.28
C ALA A 191 11.64 -18.79 -2.95
N ILE A 192 12.09 -17.59 -2.58
CA ILE A 192 13.52 -17.26 -2.41
C ILE A 192 14.22 -18.22 -1.43
N LEU A 193 13.54 -18.58 -0.34
CA LEU A 193 14.04 -19.48 0.71
C LEU A 193 13.54 -20.93 0.54
N ALA A 194 12.97 -21.28 -0.62
CA ALA A 194 12.48 -22.64 -0.85
C ALA A 194 13.59 -23.67 -0.61
N GLY A 195 13.33 -24.65 0.26
CA GLY A 195 14.29 -25.69 0.62
C GLY A 195 15.45 -25.24 1.53
N PHE A 196 15.52 -23.97 1.94
CA PHE A 196 16.52 -23.50 2.88
C PHE A 196 16.33 -24.14 4.26
N LYS A 197 17.40 -24.73 4.81
CA LYS A 197 17.42 -25.36 6.13
C LYS A 197 18.50 -24.69 6.98
N GLY A 198 18.11 -23.64 7.70
CA GLY A 198 19.00 -22.90 8.58
C GLY A 198 18.32 -22.46 9.86
N SER A 199 19.11 -22.31 10.93
CA SER A 199 18.65 -21.68 12.17
C SER A 199 18.36 -20.20 11.92
N GLY A 200 17.28 -19.68 12.49
CA GLY A 200 16.94 -18.25 12.42
C GLY A 200 15.79 -17.88 11.48
N LEU A 201 15.20 -18.84 10.73
CA LEU A 201 14.04 -18.57 9.87
C LEU A 201 12.83 -17.97 10.62
N ASN A 202 12.59 -18.38 11.87
CA ASN A 202 11.54 -17.78 12.70
C ASN A 202 11.82 -16.29 12.99
N TRP A 203 13.08 -15.95 13.28
CA TRP A 203 13.48 -14.56 13.52
C TRP A 203 13.40 -13.72 12.25
N LEU A 204 13.84 -14.28 11.12
CA LEU A 204 13.72 -13.62 9.82
C LEU A 204 12.25 -13.35 9.46
N LEU A 205 11.37 -14.33 9.65
CA LEU A 205 9.94 -14.16 9.43
C LEU A 205 9.38 -13.09 10.37
N ALA A 206 9.74 -13.12 11.65
CA ALA A 206 9.31 -12.10 12.61
C ALA A 206 9.74 -10.69 12.20
N LEU A 207 10.97 -10.49 11.71
CA LEU A 207 11.45 -9.19 11.22
C LEU A 207 10.63 -8.68 10.04
N PHE A 208 10.33 -9.54 9.07
CA PHE A 208 9.47 -9.16 7.94
C PHE A 208 8.04 -8.83 8.38
N ILE A 209 7.46 -9.64 9.26
CA ILE A 209 6.10 -9.42 9.77
C ILE A 209 6.02 -8.17 10.62
N ILE A 210 7.00 -7.88 11.47
CA ILE A 210 7.07 -6.62 12.22
C ILE A 210 7.23 -5.45 11.24
N GLY A 211 8.13 -5.56 10.28
CA GLY A 211 8.44 -4.48 9.34
C GLY A 211 7.26 -4.07 8.45
N PHE A 212 6.69 -5.02 7.70
CA PHE A 212 5.49 -4.77 6.90
C PHE A 212 4.23 -4.62 7.76
N GLY A 213 4.22 -5.23 8.94
CA GLY A 213 3.13 -5.17 9.93
C GLY A 213 2.86 -3.77 10.46
N VAL A 214 3.85 -2.87 10.43
CA VAL A 214 3.63 -1.46 10.73
C VAL A 214 2.62 -0.86 9.78
N LYS A 215 2.84 -0.90 8.46
CA LYS A 215 1.89 -0.35 7.50
C LYS A 215 0.61 -1.17 7.40
N ALA A 216 0.69 -2.50 7.59
CA ALA A 216 -0.50 -3.34 7.68
C ALA A 216 -1.32 -3.10 8.97
N ALA A 217 -0.81 -2.27 9.88
CA ALA A 217 -1.42 -1.88 11.15
C ALA A 217 -1.79 -3.08 12.04
N ILE A 218 -0.92 -4.10 12.10
CA ILE A 218 -1.07 -5.22 13.04
C ILE A 218 -0.90 -4.69 14.47
N MET A 219 -1.72 -5.10 15.42
CA MET A 219 -1.51 -4.68 16.82
C MET A 219 -0.27 -5.37 17.41
N PRO A 220 0.62 -4.65 18.12
CA PRO A 220 0.48 -3.27 18.62
C PRO A 220 1.05 -2.16 17.72
N LEU A 221 1.49 -2.44 16.49
CA LEU A 221 2.16 -1.51 15.57
C LEU A 221 1.21 -0.54 14.83
N HIS A 222 -0.09 -0.59 15.14
CA HIS A 222 -1.17 0.15 14.47
C HIS A 222 -1.27 1.64 14.82
N GLY A 223 -0.61 2.10 15.89
CA GLY A 223 -0.91 3.39 16.54
C GLY A 223 -0.75 4.65 15.67
N TRP A 224 -0.10 4.56 14.52
CA TRP A 224 -0.02 5.67 13.55
C TRP A 224 -1.31 5.85 12.74
N LEU A 225 -2.04 4.76 12.46
CA LEU A 225 -3.15 4.76 11.51
C LEU A 225 -4.36 5.55 12.00
N PRO A 226 -4.84 5.40 13.26
CA PRO A 226 -5.91 6.23 13.79
C PRO A 226 -5.54 7.72 13.90
N GLU A 227 -4.26 8.05 14.07
CA GLU A 227 -3.82 9.45 14.14
C GLU A 227 -3.72 10.10 12.76
N ALA A 228 -3.56 9.32 11.69
CA ALA A 228 -3.46 9.82 10.32
C ALA A 228 -4.78 10.38 9.76
N ILE A 229 -5.90 10.27 10.50
CA ILE A 229 -7.22 10.78 10.08
C ILE A 229 -7.28 12.31 9.95
N VAL A 230 -6.27 13.02 10.45
CA VAL A 230 -6.10 14.47 10.30
C VAL A 230 -5.91 14.87 8.84
N ALA A 231 -5.51 13.93 7.99
CA ALA A 231 -5.39 14.16 6.55
C ALA A 231 -6.77 14.48 5.90
N PRO A 232 -6.76 15.23 4.78
CA PRO A 232 -7.96 15.47 3.97
C PRO A 232 -8.71 14.18 3.66
N THR A 233 -10.04 14.20 3.69
CA THR A 233 -10.84 12.97 3.54
C THR A 233 -10.51 12.14 2.29
N PRO A 234 -10.29 12.70 1.09
CA PRO A 234 -9.91 11.89 -0.07
C PRO A 234 -8.54 11.20 0.12
N VAL A 235 -7.61 11.84 0.85
CA VAL A 235 -6.32 11.23 1.20
C VAL A 235 -6.54 10.09 2.20
N SER A 236 -7.34 10.32 3.24
CA SER A 236 -7.67 9.29 4.23
C SER A 236 -8.33 8.07 3.58
N ALA A 237 -9.22 8.28 2.60
CA ALA A 237 -9.79 7.18 1.81
C ALA A 237 -8.70 6.30 1.19
N LEU A 238 -7.72 6.90 0.52
CA LEU A 238 -6.65 6.15 -0.15
C LEU A 238 -5.61 5.56 0.79
N LEU A 239 -5.21 6.31 1.83
CA LEU A 239 -4.26 5.84 2.83
C LEU A 239 -4.77 4.60 3.55
N HIS A 240 -6.07 4.56 3.87
CA HIS A 240 -6.71 3.49 4.63
C HIS A 240 -7.32 2.37 3.78
N ALA A 241 -7.57 2.58 2.48
CA ALA A 241 -8.22 1.57 1.66
C ALA A 241 -7.33 0.95 0.58
N VAL A 242 -6.24 1.61 0.19
CA VAL A 242 -5.56 1.28 -1.08
C VAL A 242 -4.03 1.40 -1.03
N ALA A 243 -3.46 2.52 -0.61
CA ALA A 243 -2.03 2.76 -0.86
C ALA A 243 -1.17 2.21 0.28
N VAL A 244 -1.07 2.98 1.37
CA VAL A 244 -0.11 2.73 2.45
C VAL A 244 -0.42 1.43 3.15
N VAL A 245 -1.67 1.23 3.57
CA VAL A 245 -1.98 0.04 4.36
C VAL A 245 -1.94 -1.28 3.56
N TYR A 246 -2.36 -1.25 2.30
CA TYR A 246 -2.24 -2.44 1.44
C TYR A 246 -0.79 -2.70 1.06
N SER A 247 0.08 -1.69 0.93
CA SER A 247 1.51 -1.95 0.72
C SER A 247 2.10 -2.81 1.86
N GLY A 248 1.64 -2.62 3.09
CA GLY A 248 1.99 -3.47 4.23
C GLY A 248 1.39 -4.87 4.11
N ALA A 249 0.07 -4.98 3.92
CA ALA A 249 -0.59 -6.28 3.82
C ALA A 249 -0.08 -7.11 2.63
N TYR A 250 0.07 -6.48 1.46
CA TYR A 250 0.67 -7.06 0.25
C TYR A 250 2.12 -7.50 0.49
N GLY A 251 2.92 -6.69 1.18
CA GLY A 251 4.28 -7.07 1.56
C GLY A 251 4.33 -8.32 2.42
N ILE A 252 3.40 -8.48 3.37
CA ILE A 252 3.27 -9.72 4.16
C ILE A 252 2.88 -10.91 3.28
N VAL A 253 1.92 -10.74 2.36
CA VAL A 253 1.55 -11.80 1.41
C VAL A 253 2.76 -12.21 0.56
N ARG A 254 3.54 -11.24 0.06
CA ARG A 254 4.80 -11.49 -0.66
C ARG A 254 5.82 -12.24 0.18
N VAL A 255 5.96 -11.90 1.45
CA VAL A 255 6.86 -12.62 2.36
C VAL A 255 6.41 -14.07 2.53
N VAL A 256 5.13 -14.31 2.78
CA VAL A 256 4.59 -15.66 3.02
C VAL A 256 4.72 -16.54 1.77
N TYR A 257 4.37 -16.02 0.58
CA TYR A 257 4.25 -16.83 -0.63
C TYR A 257 5.46 -16.74 -1.57
N SER A 258 6.13 -15.59 -1.67
CA SER A 258 7.25 -15.37 -2.60
C SER A 258 8.63 -15.41 -1.92
N VAL A 259 8.76 -15.01 -0.65
CA VAL A 259 10.06 -15.05 0.06
C VAL A 259 10.28 -16.40 0.73
N PHE A 260 9.37 -16.82 1.61
CA PHE A 260 9.50 -18.10 2.32
C PHE A 260 8.88 -19.26 1.54
N GLY A 261 7.73 -19.02 0.92
CA GLY A 261 6.89 -20.07 0.36
C GLY A 261 6.02 -20.71 1.44
N HIS A 262 4.75 -20.96 1.10
CA HIS A 262 3.73 -21.41 2.05
C HIS A 262 4.11 -22.71 2.80
N GLU A 263 4.79 -23.66 2.14
CA GLU A 263 5.26 -24.90 2.75
C GLU A 263 6.27 -24.64 3.88
N LEU A 264 7.27 -23.80 3.63
CA LEU A 264 8.28 -23.46 4.63
C LEU A 264 7.65 -22.69 5.79
N VAL A 265 6.78 -21.73 5.49
CA VAL A 265 6.04 -20.98 6.52
C VAL A 265 5.24 -21.94 7.42
N GLY A 266 4.58 -22.95 6.85
CA GLY A 266 3.81 -23.94 7.62
C GLY A 266 4.64 -24.75 8.63
N GLN A 267 5.95 -24.87 8.42
CA GLN A 267 6.87 -25.58 9.32
C GLN A 267 7.40 -24.71 10.46
N LEU A 268 7.29 -23.38 10.35
CA LEU A 268 7.84 -22.44 11.33
C LEU A 268 6.94 -22.31 12.56
N THR A 269 7.55 -22.29 13.74
CA THR A 269 6.84 -22.08 15.01
C THR A 269 6.14 -20.73 15.07
N PHE A 270 6.74 -19.69 14.50
CA PHE A 270 6.17 -18.34 14.46
C PHE A 270 4.79 -18.29 13.79
N THR A 271 4.59 -19.13 12.76
CA THR A 271 3.31 -19.27 12.05
C THR A 271 2.18 -19.74 12.95
N ARG A 272 2.47 -20.55 13.99
CA ARG A 272 1.45 -21.00 14.95
C ARG A 272 0.92 -19.87 15.82
N ILE A 273 1.71 -18.80 16.01
CA ILE A 273 1.35 -17.65 16.84
C ILE A 273 0.58 -16.61 16.01
N MET A 274 0.81 -16.52 14.70
CA MET A 274 0.22 -15.50 13.84
C MET A 274 -1.31 -15.48 13.80
N PRO A 275 -2.03 -16.60 13.68
CA PRO A 275 -3.50 -16.59 13.74
C PRO A 275 -4.04 -15.96 15.03
N TRP A 276 -3.36 -16.13 16.17
CA TRP A 276 -3.75 -15.51 17.43
C TRP A 276 -3.53 -13.99 17.41
N VAL A 277 -2.37 -13.53 16.95
CA VAL A 277 -2.07 -12.09 16.83
C VAL A 277 -3.04 -11.40 15.86
N ILE A 278 -3.34 -12.06 14.74
CA ILE A 278 -4.31 -11.60 13.74
C ILE A 278 -5.72 -11.58 14.34
N GLY A 279 -6.14 -12.65 15.02
CA GLY A 279 -7.45 -12.72 15.68
C GLY A 279 -7.64 -11.65 16.74
N ILE A 280 -6.63 -11.39 17.56
CA ILE A 280 -6.63 -10.29 18.55
C ILE A 280 -6.74 -8.94 17.83
N THR A 281 -5.99 -8.72 16.75
CA THR A 281 -6.04 -7.47 15.97
C THR A 281 -7.44 -7.25 15.36
N ILE A 282 -8.07 -8.32 14.85
CA ILE A 282 -9.45 -8.28 14.32
C ILE A 282 -10.42 -7.86 15.42
N LEU A 283 -10.41 -8.56 16.55
CA LEU A 283 -11.35 -8.35 17.65
C LEU A 283 -11.16 -6.98 18.30
N MET A 284 -9.92 -6.63 18.64
CA MET A 284 -9.61 -5.33 19.24
C MET A 284 -9.92 -4.18 18.29
N GLY A 285 -9.64 -4.33 16.98
CA GLY A 285 -10.01 -3.34 15.98
C GLY A 285 -11.51 -3.06 15.95
N VAL A 286 -12.36 -4.10 16.03
CA VAL A 286 -13.83 -3.93 16.07
C VAL A 286 -14.27 -3.33 17.41
N ILE A 287 -13.79 -3.84 18.53
CA ILE A 287 -14.17 -3.36 19.87
C ILE A 287 -13.85 -1.86 20.00
N ILE A 288 -12.63 -1.45 19.64
CA ILE A 288 -12.25 -0.04 19.73
C ILE A 288 -13.06 0.81 18.73
N ALA A 289 -13.33 0.31 17.52
CA ALA A 289 -14.17 1.01 16.55
C ALA A 289 -15.58 1.29 17.08
N LEU A 290 -16.20 0.34 17.80
CA LEU A 290 -17.50 0.52 18.42
C LEU A 290 -17.48 1.61 19.50
N CYS A 291 -16.35 1.81 20.16
CA CYS A 291 -16.14 2.87 21.15
C CYS A 291 -15.76 4.23 20.54
N GLN A 292 -15.63 4.36 19.22
CA GLN A 292 -15.31 5.64 18.58
C GLN A 292 -16.58 6.43 18.27
N ASP A 293 -16.65 7.67 18.77
CA ASP A 293 -17.71 8.62 18.42
C ASP A 293 -17.48 9.30 17.06
N VAL A 294 -16.21 9.59 16.74
CA VAL A 294 -15.84 10.24 15.48
C VAL A 294 -15.83 9.23 14.34
N LEU A 295 -16.62 9.50 13.29
CA LEU A 295 -16.82 8.59 12.16
C LEU A 295 -15.49 8.21 11.47
N LYS A 296 -14.60 9.18 11.20
CA LYS A 296 -13.28 8.90 10.61
C LYS A 296 -12.43 7.99 11.51
N GLY A 297 -12.45 8.21 12.83
CA GLY A 297 -11.75 7.36 13.80
C GLY A 297 -12.31 5.94 13.84
N ARG A 298 -13.64 5.80 13.84
CA ARG A 298 -14.34 4.51 13.71
C ARG A 298 -13.90 3.76 12.44
N LEU A 299 -13.84 4.48 11.32
CA LEU A 299 -13.38 3.91 10.07
C LEU A 299 -11.89 3.51 10.14
N ALA A 300 -11.03 4.27 10.80
CA ALA A 300 -9.62 3.89 10.96
C ALA A 300 -9.46 2.56 11.72
N TYR A 301 -10.17 2.35 12.84
CA TYR A 301 -10.10 1.08 13.58
C TYR A 301 -10.76 -0.09 12.86
N GLN A 302 -11.84 0.15 12.12
CA GLN A 302 -12.38 -0.86 11.20
C GLN A 302 -11.33 -1.27 10.14
N THR A 303 -10.44 -0.36 9.74
CA THR A 303 -9.33 -0.67 8.82
C THR A 303 -8.35 -1.67 9.41
N ILE A 304 -7.95 -1.46 10.66
CA ILE A 304 -7.05 -2.37 11.38
C ILE A 304 -7.61 -3.79 11.40
N SER A 305 -8.92 -3.90 11.69
CA SER A 305 -9.60 -5.19 11.69
C SER A 305 -9.65 -5.83 10.30
N HIS A 306 -10.04 -5.07 9.28
CA HIS A 306 -10.24 -5.63 7.94
C HIS A 306 -8.96 -5.99 7.19
N LEU A 307 -7.88 -5.24 7.39
CA LEU A 307 -6.57 -5.63 6.88
C LEU A 307 -6.13 -6.97 7.47
N SER A 308 -6.47 -7.21 8.74
CA SER A 308 -6.16 -8.46 9.41
C SER A 308 -6.95 -9.65 8.87
N TYR A 309 -8.11 -9.46 8.23
CA TYR A 309 -8.76 -10.54 7.47
C TYR A 309 -7.96 -10.96 6.23
N ILE A 310 -7.31 -10.02 5.55
CA ILE A 310 -6.40 -10.33 4.43
C ILE A 310 -5.23 -11.18 4.94
N LEU A 311 -4.65 -10.77 6.08
CA LEU A 311 -3.57 -11.52 6.71
C LEU A 311 -4.04 -12.90 7.19
N LEU A 312 -5.24 -13.01 7.76
CA LEU A 312 -5.81 -14.29 8.18
C LEU A 312 -5.89 -15.25 6.98
N GLY A 313 -6.42 -14.78 5.86
CA GLY A 313 -6.47 -15.55 4.61
C GLY A 313 -5.09 -16.00 4.14
N ALA A 314 -4.10 -15.10 4.16
CA ALA A 314 -2.72 -15.42 3.81
C ALA A 314 -2.10 -16.49 4.74
N PHE A 315 -2.32 -16.37 6.05
CA PHE A 315 -1.81 -17.28 7.08
C PHE A 315 -2.61 -18.57 7.27
N THR A 316 -3.71 -18.77 6.52
CA THR A 316 -4.27 -20.12 6.37
C THR A 316 -3.35 -21.06 5.61
N LEU A 317 -2.43 -20.50 4.79
CA LEU A 317 -1.52 -21.25 3.90
C LEU A 317 -2.26 -22.19 2.94
N GLN A 318 -3.52 -21.89 2.64
CA GLN A 318 -4.37 -22.68 1.75
C GLN A 318 -4.78 -21.83 0.54
N PRO A 319 -4.91 -22.44 -0.66
CA PRO A 319 -5.33 -21.72 -1.87
C PRO A 319 -6.64 -20.94 -1.70
N TRP A 320 -7.62 -21.54 -1.00
CA TRP A 320 -8.91 -20.90 -0.73
C TRP A 320 -8.81 -19.70 0.20
N GLY A 321 -7.90 -19.74 1.18
CA GLY A 321 -7.68 -18.59 2.06
C GLY A 321 -6.96 -17.44 1.36
N LEU A 322 -6.00 -17.74 0.47
CA LEU A 322 -5.38 -16.72 -0.37
C LEU A 322 -6.40 -16.11 -1.34
N ALA A 323 -7.24 -16.93 -1.99
CA ALA A 323 -8.32 -16.45 -2.84
C ALA A 323 -9.30 -15.55 -2.05
N GLY A 324 -9.66 -15.95 -0.83
CA GLY A 324 -10.47 -15.15 0.09
C GLY A 324 -9.80 -13.81 0.45
N ALA A 325 -8.49 -13.81 0.70
CA ALA A 325 -7.73 -12.60 0.98
C ALA A 325 -7.74 -11.62 -0.21
N ILE A 326 -7.53 -12.12 -1.43
CA ILE A 326 -7.56 -11.32 -2.66
C ILE A 326 -8.97 -10.76 -2.93
N MET A 327 -10.01 -11.58 -2.78
CA MET A 327 -11.40 -11.12 -2.89
C MET A 327 -11.76 -10.08 -1.83
N HIS A 328 -11.23 -10.24 -0.60
CA HIS A 328 -11.39 -9.24 0.45
C HIS A 328 -10.67 -7.94 0.08
N MET A 329 -9.48 -7.99 -0.52
CA MET A 329 -8.77 -6.79 -0.99
C MET A 329 -9.62 -5.98 -1.99
N ILE A 330 -10.29 -6.64 -2.92
CA ILE A 330 -11.14 -5.97 -3.92
C ILE A 330 -12.37 -5.36 -3.23
N SER A 331 -13.15 -6.18 -2.53
CA SER A 331 -14.42 -5.76 -1.94
C SER A 331 -14.26 -4.73 -0.82
N TYR A 332 -13.28 -4.92 0.07
CA TYR A 332 -13.03 -4.03 1.18
C TYR A 332 -12.58 -2.65 0.73
N SER A 333 -11.65 -2.56 -0.22
CA SER A 333 -11.13 -1.27 -0.70
C SER A 333 -12.26 -0.41 -1.31
N THR A 334 -13.12 -1.00 -2.14
CA THR A 334 -14.29 -0.30 -2.71
C THR A 334 -15.27 0.17 -1.63
N LEU A 335 -15.61 -0.71 -0.68
CA LEU A 335 -16.49 -0.36 0.44
C LEU A 335 -15.88 0.78 1.27
N LYS A 336 -14.58 0.70 1.54
CA LYS A 336 -13.90 1.63 2.44
C LYS A 336 -13.75 3.02 1.84
N VAL A 337 -13.38 3.12 0.56
CA VAL A 337 -13.34 4.39 -0.16
C VAL A 337 -14.73 5.06 -0.14
N SER A 338 -15.79 4.29 -0.40
CA SER A 338 -17.17 4.78 -0.38
C SER A 338 -17.57 5.32 0.99
N LEU A 339 -17.25 4.59 2.08
CA LEU A 339 -17.54 5.05 3.45
C LEU A 339 -16.77 6.32 3.82
N PHE A 340 -15.52 6.46 3.40
CA PHE A 340 -14.76 7.69 3.65
C PHE A 340 -15.32 8.88 2.87
N PHE A 341 -15.78 8.68 1.62
CA PHE A 341 -16.45 9.76 0.89
C PHE A 341 -17.73 10.19 1.58
N SER A 342 -18.57 9.25 2.01
CA SER A 342 -19.78 9.59 2.78
C SER A 342 -19.45 10.33 4.07
N ALA A 343 -18.45 9.85 4.83
CA ALA A 343 -18.00 10.53 6.05
C ALA A 343 -17.47 11.94 5.78
N GLY A 344 -16.79 12.14 4.65
CA GLY A 344 -16.29 13.43 4.22
C GLY A 344 -17.41 14.40 3.86
N ILE A 345 -18.41 13.95 3.10
CA ILE A 345 -19.57 14.76 2.73
C ILE A 345 -20.32 15.21 3.98
N ILE A 346 -20.60 14.29 4.91
CA ILE A 346 -21.27 14.62 6.17
C ILE A 346 -20.47 15.68 6.93
N SER A 347 -19.17 15.47 7.13
CA SER A 347 -18.30 16.41 7.85
C SER A 347 -18.23 17.80 7.21
N GLU A 348 -18.23 17.90 5.88
CA GLU A 348 -18.23 19.21 5.20
C GLU A 348 -19.60 19.91 5.27
N GLN A 349 -20.70 19.16 5.35
CA GLN A 349 -22.05 19.72 5.41
C GLN A 349 -22.51 20.08 6.83
N THR A 350 -22.05 19.36 7.85
CA THR A 350 -22.52 19.51 9.23
C THR A 350 -21.52 20.16 10.18
N GLY A 351 -20.24 20.27 9.78
CA GLY A 351 -19.13 20.57 10.70
C GLY A 351 -18.73 19.36 11.54
#